data_AF-A0A2W6ZQM6-F1
#
_entry.id   AF-A0A2W6ZQM6-F1
#
_cell.length_a   1.000
_cell.length_b   1.000
_cell.length_c   1.000
_cell.angle_alpha   90.00
_cell.angle_beta   90.00
_cell.angle_gamma   90.00
#
_symmetry.space_group_name_H-M   'P 1'
#
loop_
_entity.id
_entity.type
_entity.pdbx_description
1 polymer ?
#
loop_
_entity_poly.entity_id
_entity_poly.type
_entity_poly.pdbx_seq_one_letter_code
_entity_poly.pdbx_strand_id
1 'polypeptide(L)'
;MDSSLQRLVRMLSAGFSNQDQAFDNPPLYAHILVRFRPLPQLAPGSLLLEQAYAFAPADPYRIRVLRAVREGDTLLIHNQAIEAERRFWGATSDPGRMALLEAKDLRPLEGCSYVVRAVGDGFVGEVEPGCRCLVERKGCTAYLVSSFELDSEGMRTIDRGHDPTTHEQLWGSVAGPFQFRRTDDFSQDIPAVWLSS
;
A
#
# COMPACT_ATOMS: atom_id res chain seq x y z
N MET A 1 -2.14 7.01 -19.74
CA MET A 1 -2.12 5.56 -19.51
C MET A 1 -0.82 4.91 -19.89
N ASP A 2 0.36 5.36 -19.43
CA ASP A 2 1.62 4.69 -19.79
C ASP A 2 1.48 3.18 -19.52
N SER A 3 1.92 2.34 -20.46
CA SER A 3 1.88 0.87 -20.35
C SER A 3 2.40 0.36 -19.00
N SER A 4 3.41 1.04 -18.44
CA SER A 4 3.99 0.72 -17.14
C SER A 4 3.06 1.09 -15.97
N LEU A 5 2.41 2.26 -16.01
CA LEU A 5 1.44 2.70 -15.00
C LEU A 5 0.20 1.81 -14.99
N GLN A 6 -0.32 1.45 -16.17
CA GLN A 6 -1.45 0.51 -16.27
C GLN A 6 -1.11 -0.84 -15.66
N ARG A 7 0.08 -1.36 -15.98
CA ARG A 7 0.56 -2.64 -15.44
C ARG A 7 0.71 -2.59 -13.92
N LEU A 8 1.27 -1.50 -13.38
CA LEU A 8 1.39 -1.28 -11.94
C LEU A 8 0.01 -1.28 -11.25
N VAL A 9 -0.95 -0.49 -11.76
CA VAL A 9 -2.31 -0.42 -11.19
C VAL A 9 -3.01 -1.78 -11.23
N ARG A 10 -2.88 -2.52 -12.35
CA ARG A 10 -3.42 -3.89 -12.48
C ARG A 10 -2.81 -4.87 -11.48
N MET A 11 -1.48 -4.87 -11.36
CA MET A 11 -0.77 -5.77 -10.44
C MET A 11 -1.11 -5.47 -8.98
N LEU A 12 -1.20 -4.18 -8.61
CA LEU A 12 -1.59 -3.79 -7.26
C LEU A 12 -3.04 -4.14 -6.94
N SER A 13 -3.98 -4.06 -7.89
CA SER A 13 -5.41 -4.34 -7.69
C SER A 13 -5.68 -5.82 -7.38
N ALA A 14 -5.42 -6.21 -6.13
CA ALA A 14 -5.44 -7.57 -5.65
C ALA A 14 -5.61 -7.69 -4.14
N GLY A 15 -5.94 -8.91 -3.72
CA GLY A 15 -5.72 -9.40 -2.37
C GLY A 15 -4.36 -10.09 -2.25
N PHE A 16 -3.75 -9.99 -1.09
CA PHE A 16 -2.45 -10.54 -0.77
C PHE A 16 -2.44 -11.12 0.66
N SER A 17 -1.76 -12.23 0.87
CA SER A 17 -1.59 -12.85 2.19
C SER A 17 -0.20 -13.44 2.38
N ASN A 18 0.38 -13.27 3.57
CA ASN A 18 1.65 -13.91 3.95
C ASN A 18 1.43 -15.23 4.71
N GLN A 19 0.31 -15.92 4.47
CA GLN A 19 -0.09 -17.11 5.22
C GLN A 19 1.03 -18.14 5.34
N ASP A 20 1.66 -18.51 4.23
CA ASP A 20 2.73 -19.51 4.21
C ASP A 20 3.91 -19.06 5.08
N GLN A 21 4.35 -17.81 4.92
CA GLN A 21 5.43 -17.24 5.75
C GLN A 21 5.08 -17.27 7.24
N ALA A 22 3.86 -16.89 7.61
CA ALA A 22 3.41 -16.86 9.00
C ALA A 22 3.33 -18.26 9.62
N PHE A 23 2.88 -19.25 8.84
CA PHE A 23 2.70 -20.62 9.32
C PHE A 23 4.01 -21.42 9.35
N ASP A 24 4.93 -21.13 8.44
CA ASP A 24 6.25 -21.78 8.40
C ASP A 24 7.22 -21.23 9.46
N ASN A 25 6.97 -20.02 9.98
CA ASN A 25 7.91 -19.30 10.87
C ASN A 25 7.26 -18.75 12.17
N PRO A 26 6.49 -19.52 12.95
CA PRO A 26 5.88 -19.02 14.18
C PRO A 26 6.92 -18.83 15.30
N PRO A 27 6.84 -17.76 16.12
CA PRO A 27 5.87 -16.66 16.08
C PRO A 27 6.40 -15.40 15.39
N LEU A 28 7.37 -15.52 14.47
CA LEU A 28 8.13 -14.39 13.93
C LEU A 28 7.29 -13.45 13.07
N TYR A 29 6.32 -14.00 12.33
CA TYR A 29 5.45 -13.24 11.44
C TYR A 29 3.98 -13.46 11.84
N ALA A 30 3.26 -12.37 12.04
CA ALA A 30 1.81 -12.42 12.11
C ALA A 30 1.22 -12.76 10.74
N HIS A 31 0.08 -13.45 10.72
CA HIS A 31 -0.69 -13.66 9.49
C HIS A 31 -1.48 -12.39 9.15
N ILE A 32 -1.06 -11.73 8.08
CA ILE A 32 -1.55 -10.46 7.58
C ILE A 32 -2.25 -10.65 6.23
N LEU A 33 -3.32 -9.88 6.05
CA LEU A 33 -4.01 -9.70 4.78
C LEU A 33 -3.81 -8.26 4.32
N VAL A 34 -3.49 -8.09 3.05
CA VAL A 34 -3.39 -6.79 2.38
C VAL A 34 -4.31 -6.79 1.17
N ARG A 35 -5.15 -5.77 1.04
CA ARG A 35 -6.07 -5.63 -0.11
C ARG A 35 -5.95 -4.26 -0.71
N PHE A 36 -5.85 -4.20 -2.04
CA PHE A 36 -5.96 -2.97 -2.80
C PHE A 36 -7.17 -3.06 -3.74
N ARG A 37 -8.13 -2.15 -3.58
CA ARG A 37 -9.33 -2.08 -4.42
C ARG A 37 -9.35 -0.78 -5.22
N PRO A 38 -9.59 -0.81 -6.54
CA PRO A 38 -9.82 0.41 -7.32
C PRO A 38 -10.93 1.27 -6.73
N LEU A 39 -10.75 2.60 -6.79
CA LEU A 39 -11.75 3.60 -6.41
C LEU A 39 -12.20 4.41 -7.63
N PRO A 40 -13.15 3.90 -8.45
CA PRO A 40 -13.58 4.53 -9.70
C PRO A 40 -14.08 5.96 -9.57
N GLN A 41 -14.65 6.31 -8.41
CA GLN A 41 -15.20 7.64 -8.14
C GLN A 41 -14.14 8.70 -7.82
N LEU A 42 -12.88 8.30 -7.66
CA LEU A 42 -11.75 9.20 -7.40
C LEU A 42 -10.88 9.38 -8.66
N ALA A 43 -9.81 10.17 -8.52
CA ALA A 43 -8.86 10.40 -9.60
C ALA A 43 -8.27 9.07 -10.13
N PRO A 44 -7.96 8.96 -11.43
CA PRO A 44 -7.37 7.76 -12.00
C PRO A 44 -6.14 7.26 -11.25
N GLY A 45 -6.04 5.94 -11.09
CA GLY A 45 -4.97 5.26 -10.35
C GLY A 45 -5.18 5.22 -8.83
N SER A 46 -6.32 5.69 -8.31
CA SER A 46 -6.65 5.63 -6.89
C SER A 46 -7.07 4.22 -6.46
N LEU A 47 -6.42 3.69 -5.42
CA LEU A 47 -6.65 2.38 -4.83
C LEU A 47 -6.87 2.53 -3.33
N LEU A 48 -7.94 1.94 -2.80
CA LEU A 48 -8.14 1.75 -1.37
C LEU A 48 -7.24 0.61 -0.89
N LEU A 49 -6.34 0.89 0.05
CA LEU A 49 -5.50 -0.08 0.73
C LEU A 49 -6.07 -0.37 2.13
N GLU A 50 -6.30 -1.64 2.45
CA GLU A 50 -6.45 -2.13 3.83
C GLU A 50 -5.39 -3.17 4.17
N GLN A 51 -4.85 -3.07 5.38
CA GLN A 51 -3.98 -4.06 5.98
C GLN A 51 -4.55 -4.48 7.34
N ALA A 52 -4.78 -5.77 7.52
CA ALA A 52 -5.42 -6.32 8.70
C ALA A 52 -4.77 -7.65 9.12
N TYR A 53 -4.91 -7.99 10.39
CA TYR A 53 -4.61 -9.35 10.83
C TYR A 53 -5.67 -10.32 10.32
N ALA A 54 -5.27 -11.52 9.91
CA ALA A 54 -6.19 -12.50 9.32
C ALA A 54 -7.31 -12.96 10.27
N PHE A 55 -7.08 -12.92 11.59
CA PHE A 55 -8.10 -13.25 12.59
C PHE A 55 -9.14 -12.15 12.80
N ALA A 56 -8.85 -10.91 12.37
CA ALA A 56 -9.73 -9.75 12.50
C ALA A 56 -9.73 -8.92 11.21
N PRO A 57 -10.17 -9.48 10.06
CA PRO A 57 -10.03 -8.85 8.75
C PRO A 57 -10.86 -7.57 8.57
N ALA A 58 -11.88 -7.36 9.41
CA ALA A 58 -12.73 -6.17 9.41
C ALA A 58 -12.21 -5.05 10.36
N ASP A 59 -11.11 -5.28 11.07
CA ASP A 59 -10.48 -4.33 12.00
C ASP A 59 -9.02 -4.06 11.53
N PRO A 60 -8.85 -3.33 10.42
CA PRO A 60 -7.53 -3.08 9.85
C PRO A 60 -6.71 -2.20 10.77
N TYR A 61 -5.44 -2.54 10.95
CA TYR A 61 -4.49 -1.68 11.65
C TYR A 61 -3.99 -0.53 10.76
N ARG A 62 -4.22 -0.60 9.44
CA ARG A 62 -3.89 0.46 8.48
C ARG A 62 -4.87 0.47 7.33
N ILE A 63 -5.40 1.66 7.04
CA ILE A 63 -6.20 1.94 5.85
C ILE A 63 -5.71 3.22 5.18
N ARG A 64 -5.52 3.23 3.86
CA ARG A 64 -5.03 4.41 3.11
C ARG A 64 -5.69 4.46 1.73
N VAL A 65 -5.68 5.63 1.10
CA VAL A 65 -5.81 5.71 -0.35
C VAL A 65 -4.43 5.91 -0.93
N LEU A 66 -4.09 5.07 -1.90
CA LEU A 66 -2.88 5.20 -2.70
C LEU A 66 -3.26 5.68 -4.09
N ARG A 67 -2.49 6.60 -4.67
CA ARG A 67 -2.70 7.00 -6.05
C ARG A 67 -1.42 6.77 -6.86
N ALA A 68 -1.48 5.79 -7.75
CA ALA A 68 -0.41 5.54 -8.71
C ALA A 68 -0.53 6.52 -9.88
N VAL A 69 0.54 7.25 -10.18
CA VAL A 69 0.60 8.25 -11.25
C VAL A 69 1.93 8.20 -11.98
N ARG A 70 1.97 8.85 -13.15
CA ARG A 70 3.20 9.16 -13.87
C ARG A 70 3.39 10.66 -13.84
N GLU A 71 4.54 11.10 -13.36
CA GLU A 71 4.98 12.50 -13.38
C GLU A 71 6.29 12.57 -14.16
N GLY A 72 6.25 13.17 -15.37
CA GLY A 72 7.35 13.09 -16.32
C GLY A 72 7.75 11.63 -16.60
N ASP A 73 9.02 11.32 -16.39
CA ASP A 73 9.59 9.98 -16.59
C ASP A 73 9.58 9.11 -15.31
N THR A 74 8.86 9.52 -14.26
CA THR A 74 8.84 8.81 -12.96
C THR A 74 7.46 8.23 -12.66
N LEU A 75 7.41 6.98 -12.19
CA LEU A 75 6.18 6.42 -11.61
C LEU A 75 6.19 6.71 -10.12
N LEU A 76 5.08 7.22 -9.61
CA LEU A 76 4.92 7.56 -8.21
C LEU A 76 3.68 6.87 -7.65
N ILE A 77 3.72 6.54 -6.36
CA ILE A 77 2.53 6.18 -5.59
C ILE A 77 2.41 7.17 -4.44
N HIS A 78 1.45 8.09 -4.53
CA HIS A 78 1.15 9.01 -3.45
C HIS A 78 0.35 8.31 -2.36
N ASN A 79 0.70 8.58 -1.11
CA ASN A 79 -0.03 8.08 0.06
C ASN A 79 -0.99 9.17 0.56
N GLN A 80 -2.23 8.78 0.85
CA GLN A 80 -3.24 9.67 1.41
C GLN A 80 -3.87 9.02 2.64
N ALA A 81 -3.89 9.75 3.76
CA ALA A 81 -4.66 9.39 4.93
C ALA A 81 -6.15 9.66 4.68
N ILE A 82 -7.00 8.94 5.41
CA ILE A 82 -8.45 9.09 5.34
C ILE A 82 -8.91 9.77 6.64
N GLU A 83 -9.68 10.84 6.51
CA GLU A 83 -10.31 11.49 7.65
C GLU A 83 -11.41 10.61 8.25
N ALA A 84 -11.44 10.50 9.59
CA ALA A 84 -12.35 9.62 10.31
C ALA A 84 -12.36 8.18 9.75
N GLU A 85 -11.17 7.64 9.49
CA GLU A 85 -10.94 6.38 8.75
C GLU A 85 -11.74 5.16 9.24
N ARG A 86 -12.13 5.12 10.53
CA ARG A 86 -12.95 4.04 11.12
C ARG A 86 -14.29 3.84 10.41
N ARG A 87 -14.83 4.88 9.77
CA ARG A 87 -16.06 4.81 8.95
C ARG A 87 -15.89 3.89 7.73
N PHE A 88 -14.65 3.67 7.28
CA PHE A 88 -14.30 2.93 6.08
C PHE A 88 -13.60 1.60 6.36
N TRP A 89 -13.42 1.21 7.62
CA TRP A 89 -12.86 -0.10 7.96
C TRP A 89 -13.73 -1.23 7.39
N GLY A 90 -13.10 -2.23 6.78
CA GLY A 90 -13.73 -3.32 6.04
C GLY A 90 -14.25 -2.94 4.65
N ALA A 91 -14.04 -1.70 4.18
CA ALA A 91 -14.58 -1.24 2.89
C ALA A 91 -14.00 -2.00 1.69
N THR A 92 -12.80 -2.61 1.80
CA THR A 92 -12.28 -3.45 0.70
C THR A 92 -13.10 -4.70 0.44
N SER A 93 -14.04 -5.05 1.33
CA SER A 93 -15.01 -6.14 1.17
C SER A 93 -16.46 -5.65 1.05
N ASP A 94 -16.70 -4.34 1.03
CA ASP A 94 -18.02 -3.72 1.03
C ASP A 94 -18.07 -2.59 -0.03
N PRO A 95 -18.49 -2.91 -1.28
CA PRO A 95 -18.54 -1.92 -2.37
C PRO A 95 -19.40 -0.69 -2.05
N GLY A 96 -20.47 -0.86 -1.26
CA GLY A 96 -21.33 0.25 -0.85
C GLY A 96 -20.59 1.23 0.05
N ARG A 97 -19.83 0.72 1.03
CA ARG A 97 -18.99 1.55 1.90
C ARG A 97 -17.83 2.19 1.15
N MET A 98 -17.23 1.46 0.21
CA MET A 98 -16.16 1.97 -0.64
C MET A 98 -16.62 3.15 -1.51
N ALA A 99 -17.86 3.10 -2.02
CA ALA A 99 -18.44 4.17 -2.83
C ALA A 99 -18.70 5.47 -2.07
N LEU A 100 -18.76 5.44 -0.73
CA LEU A 100 -18.92 6.62 0.12
C LEU A 100 -17.65 7.45 0.29
N LEU A 101 -16.49 6.92 -0.12
CA LEU A 101 -15.21 7.60 0.04
C LEU A 101 -15.04 8.66 -1.06
N GLU A 102 -14.87 9.92 -0.64
CA GLU A 102 -14.76 11.08 -1.53
C GLU A 102 -13.40 11.77 -1.41
N ALA A 103 -13.03 12.58 -2.40
CA ALA A 103 -11.76 13.30 -2.41
C ALA A 103 -11.57 14.22 -1.19
N LYS A 104 -12.66 14.76 -0.63
CA LYS A 104 -12.64 15.61 0.57
C LYS A 104 -12.26 14.86 1.84
N ASP A 105 -12.41 13.53 1.86
CA ASP A 105 -12.01 12.70 2.98
C ASP A 105 -10.49 12.41 2.98
N LEU A 106 -9.77 12.82 1.93
CA LEU A 106 -8.38 12.45 1.71
C LEU A 106 -7.42 13.58 2.07
N ARG A 107 -6.40 13.24 2.87
CA ARG A 107 -5.29 14.14 3.21
C ARG A 107 -3.98 13.57 2.67
N PRO A 108 -3.27 14.28 1.77
CA PRO A 108 -1.95 13.86 1.32
C PRO A 108 -0.98 13.67 2.49
N LEU A 109 -0.15 12.63 2.41
CA LEU A 109 0.95 12.40 3.34
C LEU A 109 2.25 12.84 2.66
N GLU A 110 2.67 14.07 2.98
CA GLU A 110 3.90 14.64 2.45
C GLU A 110 5.12 13.80 2.83
N GLY A 111 6.06 13.65 1.89
CA GLY A 111 7.28 12.89 2.12
C GLY A 111 7.10 11.37 2.12
N CYS A 112 5.87 10.85 2.00
CA CYS A 112 5.53 9.42 2.02
C CYS A 112 5.21 8.83 0.65
N SER A 113 5.54 9.52 -0.45
CA SER A 113 5.34 8.97 -1.78
C SER A 113 6.37 7.89 -2.08
N TYR A 114 5.98 6.84 -2.80
CA TYR A 114 6.94 5.86 -3.32
C TYR A 114 7.38 6.27 -4.72
N VAL A 115 8.69 6.21 -4.97
CA VAL A 115 9.28 6.26 -6.30
C VAL A 115 9.37 4.83 -6.83
N VAL A 116 8.73 4.57 -7.96
CA VAL A 116 8.56 3.22 -8.50
C VAL A 116 9.29 3.05 -9.82
N ARG A 117 9.95 1.91 -10.00
CA ARG A 117 10.67 1.52 -11.22
C ARG A 117 10.17 0.16 -11.69
N ALA A 118 9.94 0.02 -12.98
CA ALA A 118 9.70 -1.29 -13.60
C ALA A 118 11.01 -2.10 -13.62
N VAL A 119 10.93 -3.38 -13.26
CA VAL A 119 12.07 -4.32 -13.28
C VAL A 119 11.56 -5.64 -13.87
N GLY A 120 11.98 -5.95 -15.10
CA GLY A 120 11.41 -7.05 -15.87
C GLY A 120 9.89 -6.90 -16.02
N ASP A 121 9.16 -7.95 -15.62
CA ASP A 121 7.70 -7.97 -15.62
C ASP A 121 7.08 -7.40 -14.32
N GLY A 122 7.92 -7.06 -13.33
CA GLY A 122 7.51 -6.54 -12.04
C GLY A 122 7.86 -5.07 -11.81
N PHE A 123 7.78 -4.67 -10.55
CA PHE A 123 8.07 -3.33 -10.06
C PHE A 123 8.82 -3.39 -8.73
N VAL A 124 9.67 -2.39 -8.52
CA VAL A 124 10.27 -2.09 -7.22
C VAL A 124 9.93 -0.67 -6.85
N GLY A 125 9.67 -0.40 -5.58
CA GLY A 125 9.39 0.95 -5.11
C GLY A 125 10.01 1.22 -3.76
N GLU A 126 10.44 2.45 -3.55
CA GLU A 126 11.07 2.93 -2.32
C GLU A 126 10.45 4.28 -1.94
N VAL A 127 10.32 4.55 -0.64
CA VAL A 127 9.88 5.87 -0.17
C VAL A 127 10.83 6.95 -0.66
N GLU A 128 10.27 8.09 -1.08
CA GLU A 128 11.01 9.23 -1.60
C GLU A 128 12.14 9.67 -0.65
N PRO A 129 13.27 10.15 -1.19
CA PRO A 129 14.42 10.52 -0.38
C PRO A 129 14.16 11.75 0.48
N GLY A 130 14.86 11.83 1.61
CA GLY A 130 14.93 13.01 2.47
C GLY A 130 14.28 12.87 3.84
N CYS A 131 13.97 11.64 4.29
CA CYS A 131 13.52 11.36 5.66
C CYS A 131 12.25 12.12 6.09
N ARG A 132 11.39 12.48 5.11
CA ARG A 132 10.22 13.34 5.34
C ARG A 132 8.94 12.57 5.68
N CYS A 133 8.88 11.26 5.42
CA CYS A 133 7.74 10.45 5.83
C CYS A 133 7.77 10.20 7.34
N LEU A 134 7.33 11.19 8.12
CA LEU A 134 7.31 11.12 9.58
C LEU A 134 6.08 10.35 10.08
N VAL A 135 6.31 9.37 10.94
CA VAL A 135 5.29 8.53 11.55
C VAL A 135 5.44 8.63 13.07
N GLU A 136 4.40 9.11 13.73
CA GLU A 136 4.34 9.12 15.20
C GLU A 136 3.77 7.79 15.73
N ARG A 137 4.48 7.16 16.65
CA ARG A 137 4.02 5.97 17.37
C ARG A 137 4.36 6.10 18.85
N LYS A 138 3.33 6.02 19.71
CA LYS A 138 3.48 6.06 21.18
C LYS A 138 4.31 7.25 21.69
N GLY A 139 4.19 8.41 21.05
CA GLY A 139 4.93 9.62 21.42
C GLY A 139 6.36 9.71 20.86
N CYS A 140 6.80 8.74 20.05
CA CYS A 140 8.08 8.79 19.34
C CYS A 140 7.84 9.03 17.84
N THR A 141 8.53 10.03 17.29
CA THR A 141 8.52 10.33 15.85
C THR A 141 9.65 9.58 15.17
N ALA A 142 9.35 8.84 14.11
CA ALA A 142 10.33 8.14 13.29
C ALA A 142 10.11 8.48 11.81
N TYR A 143 11.17 8.52 11.00
CA TYR A 143 10.98 8.56 9.55
C TYR A 143 10.90 7.13 8.99
N LEU A 144 9.98 6.94 8.04
CA LEU A 144 9.78 5.65 7.37
C LEU A 144 10.86 5.42 6.31
N VAL A 145 11.57 4.30 6.44
CA VAL A 145 12.32 3.66 5.37
C VAL A 145 11.52 2.45 4.95
N SER A 146 10.98 2.48 3.73
CA SER A 146 10.20 1.37 3.21
C SER A 146 10.49 1.11 1.75
N SER A 147 10.47 -0.17 1.40
CA SER A 147 10.52 -0.62 0.01
C SER A 147 9.61 -1.82 -0.23
N PHE A 148 9.23 -1.98 -1.49
CA PHE A 148 8.48 -3.14 -1.95
C PHE A 148 9.03 -3.66 -3.28
N GLU A 149 8.80 -4.95 -3.48
CA GLU A 149 8.94 -5.65 -4.76
C GLU A 149 7.59 -6.28 -5.10
N LEU A 150 7.16 -6.17 -6.35
CA LEU A 150 5.86 -6.62 -6.83
C LEU A 150 6.05 -7.36 -8.16
N ASP A 151 5.53 -8.58 -8.25
CA ASP A 151 5.51 -9.37 -9.47
C ASP A 151 4.15 -10.06 -9.67
N SER A 152 4.06 -11.01 -10.59
CA SER A 152 2.82 -11.75 -10.87
C SER A 152 2.41 -12.69 -9.75
N GLU A 153 3.34 -13.16 -8.93
CA GLU A 153 3.09 -14.13 -7.86
C GLU A 153 2.68 -13.43 -6.55
N GLY A 154 3.22 -12.25 -6.30
CA GLY A 154 2.94 -11.56 -5.05
C GLY A 154 3.71 -10.27 -4.82
N MET A 155 3.87 -9.95 -3.54
CA MET A 155 4.50 -8.73 -3.08
C MET A 155 5.41 -9.02 -1.88
N ARG A 156 6.60 -8.44 -1.90
CA ARG A 156 7.52 -8.43 -0.77
C ARG A 156 7.64 -7.01 -0.24
N THR A 157 7.49 -6.81 1.06
CA THR A 157 7.60 -5.46 1.66
C THR A 157 8.54 -5.44 2.85
N ILE A 158 9.23 -4.33 3.03
CA ILE A 158 10.01 -4.05 4.22
C ILE A 158 9.67 -2.65 4.70
N ASP A 159 9.25 -2.54 5.97
CA ASP A 159 8.92 -1.28 6.61
C ASP A 159 9.78 -1.14 7.87
N ARG A 160 10.53 -0.03 7.98
CA ARG A 160 11.35 0.32 9.14
C ARG A 160 11.15 1.78 9.50
N GLY A 161 11.06 2.06 10.79
CA GLY A 161 11.08 3.42 11.31
C GLY A 161 12.43 3.71 11.93
N HIS A 162 13.02 4.83 11.56
CA HIS A 162 14.32 5.28 12.07
C HIS A 162 14.18 6.59 12.85
N ASP A 163 15.01 6.75 13.87
CA ASP A 163 15.09 7.99 14.63
C ASP A 163 15.59 9.14 13.73
N PRO A 164 14.88 10.28 13.65
CA PRO A 164 15.28 11.40 12.80
C PRO A 164 16.62 12.05 13.16
N THR A 165 17.11 11.83 14.39
CA THR A 165 18.36 12.40 14.90
C THR A 165 19.50 11.38 14.85
N THR A 166 19.29 10.16 15.35
CA THR A 166 20.37 9.15 15.45
C THR A 166 20.42 8.21 14.25
N HIS A 167 19.37 8.17 13.42
CA HIS A 167 19.18 7.21 12.33
C HIS A 167 19.12 5.74 12.76
N GLU A 168 19.07 5.47 14.06
CA GLU A 168 18.89 4.12 14.59
C GLU A 168 17.48 3.60 14.28
N GLN A 169 17.36 2.30 14.01
CA GLN A 169 16.06 1.69 13.77
C GLN A 169 15.27 1.63 15.09
N LEU A 170 14.14 2.33 15.14
CA LEU A 170 13.23 2.36 16.29
C LEU A 170 12.19 1.26 16.25
N TRP A 171 11.68 0.95 15.05
CA TRP A 171 10.64 -0.07 14.86
C TRP A 171 10.66 -0.62 13.44
N GLY A 172 9.84 -1.63 13.18
CA GLY A 172 9.66 -2.24 11.87
C GLY A 172 10.23 -3.65 11.81
N SER A 173 10.40 -4.18 10.61
CA SER A 173 10.75 -5.59 10.49
C SER A 173 12.18 -5.88 10.97
N VAL A 174 12.27 -6.83 11.90
CA VAL A 174 13.52 -7.36 12.45
C VAL A 174 13.87 -8.72 11.80
N ALA A 175 12.86 -9.56 11.52
CA ALA A 175 13.05 -10.92 11.02
C ALA A 175 13.28 -11.01 9.50
N GLY A 176 13.07 -9.91 8.76
CA GLY A 176 13.15 -9.89 7.30
C GLY A 176 11.86 -9.37 6.65
N PRO A 177 11.80 -9.25 5.32
CA PRO A 177 10.63 -8.69 4.66
C PRO A 177 9.39 -9.58 4.85
N PHE A 178 8.20 -8.96 4.85
CA PHE A 178 6.97 -9.70 4.69
C PHE A 178 6.85 -10.21 3.26
N GLN A 179 6.44 -11.47 3.10
CA GLN A 179 6.30 -12.13 1.82
C GLN A 179 4.84 -12.51 1.62
N PHE A 180 4.16 -11.77 0.75
CA PHE A 180 2.76 -11.99 0.46
C PHE A 180 2.60 -12.68 -0.90
N ARG A 181 1.75 -13.71 -0.95
CA ARG A 181 1.24 -14.27 -2.21
C ARG A 181 -0.07 -13.61 -2.58
N ARG A 182 -0.32 -13.46 -3.88
CA ARG A 182 -1.60 -12.96 -4.41
C ARG A 182 -2.71 -13.97 -4.09
N THR A 183 -3.85 -13.50 -3.59
CA THR A 183 -5.01 -14.32 -3.22
C THR A 183 -6.24 -14.04 -4.05
N ASP A 184 -6.40 -12.80 -4.50
CA ASP A 184 -7.59 -12.32 -5.21
C ASP A 184 -7.15 -11.41 -6.36
N ASP A 185 -7.93 -11.39 -7.45
CA ASP A 185 -7.76 -10.42 -8.53
C ASP A 185 -8.92 -9.42 -8.54
N PHE A 186 -8.58 -8.14 -8.46
CA PHE A 186 -9.52 -7.02 -8.55
C PHE A 186 -9.25 -6.14 -9.76
N SER A 187 -8.42 -6.60 -10.70
CA SER A 187 -8.07 -5.84 -11.90
C SER A 187 -9.26 -5.55 -12.82
N GLN A 188 -10.32 -6.38 -12.75
CA GLN A 188 -11.60 -6.17 -13.44
C GLN A 188 -12.39 -4.97 -12.92
N ASP A 189 -12.13 -4.52 -11.68
CA ASP A 189 -12.80 -3.35 -11.09
C ASP A 189 -12.18 -2.03 -11.58
N ILE A 190 -11.09 -2.08 -12.35
CA ILE A 190 -10.43 -0.89 -12.91
C ILE A 190 -11.29 -0.33 -14.05
N PRO A 191 -11.71 0.94 -13.98
CA PRO A 191 -12.49 1.56 -15.05
C PRO A 191 -11.73 1.56 -16.38
N ALA A 192 -12.41 1.17 -17.47
CA ALA A 192 -11.80 1.15 -18.81
C ALA A 192 -11.21 2.51 -19.22
N VAL A 193 -11.82 3.61 -18.77
CA VAL A 193 -11.33 4.98 -19.02
C VAL A 193 -9.95 5.25 -18.42
N TRP A 194 -9.56 4.56 -17.34
CA TRP A 194 -8.21 4.68 -16.78
C TRP A 194 -7.17 4.01 -17.69
N LEU A 195 -7.57 2.99 -18.44
CA LEU A 195 -6.71 2.18 -19.30
C LEU A 195 -6.63 2.69 -20.75
N SER A 196 -7.56 3.55 -21.17
CA SER A 196 -7.60 4.14 -22.52
C SER A 196 -6.91 5.50 -22.62
N SER A 197 -6.67 6.15 -21.48
CA SER A 197 -6.04 7.47 -21.39
C SER A 197 -4.52 7.37 -21.48
#